data_AF-A0A7X7UNM0-F1
#
_entry.id   AF-A0A7X7UNM0-F1
#
_cell.length_a   1.000
_cell.length_b   1.000
_cell.length_c   1.000
_cell.angle_alpha   90.00
_cell.angle_beta   90.00
_cell.angle_gamma   90.00
#
_symmetry.space_group_name_H-M   'P 1'
#
loop_
_entity.id
_entity.type
_entity.pdbx_description
1 polymer ?
#
loop_
_entity_poly.entity_id
_entity_poly.type
_entity_poly.pdbx_seq_one_letter_code
_entity_poly.pdbx_strand_id
1 'polypeptide(L)'
;MPANSPIVLIDSRISQPIIHRLETFAEIILFEPQPGVYEAISAHPDIFFCHIGDLLIHSPTLNSSLIGKLKEKGIALVPGVKIPAAEYPNSVPYNAVTTSKYLIHKLKATDPVILSWAGKFNLQFIPVKQGYTRCSLLPLNNNHYITSDPGIIQNLEKLGLEIFYYPPHDILLPGFSHGFIGGCAGVWGNTVFFTGTPQNKTTRRQLESFIEKAGMKTEYLSEKNLVDAGSLLFF
;
A
#
# COMPACT_ATOMS: atom_id res chain seq x y z
N MET A 1 -17.16 19.50 3.43
CA MET A 1 -15.84 19.18 2.85
C MET A 1 -15.63 20.05 1.62
N PRO A 2 -14.42 20.59 1.37
CA PRO A 2 -14.15 21.36 0.16
C PRO A 2 -14.27 20.47 -1.08
N ALA A 3 -14.53 21.09 -2.23
CA ALA A 3 -14.95 20.43 -3.49
C ALA A 3 -13.89 19.55 -4.19
N ASN A 4 -12.87 19.05 -3.47
CA ASN A 4 -11.82 18.15 -3.99
C ASN A 4 -11.08 17.43 -2.84
N SER A 5 -11.80 16.85 -1.88
CA SER A 5 -11.17 15.99 -0.86
C SER A 5 -10.66 14.70 -1.52
N PRO A 6 -9.45 14.22 -1.21
CA PRO A 6 -9.00 12.92 -1.69
C PRO A 6 -9.95 11.81 -1.27
N ILE A 7 -9.91 10.71 -2.00
CA ILE A 7 -10.62 9.49 -1.63
C ILE A 7 -9.60 8.49 -1.12
N VAL A 8 -9.96 7.70 -0.10
CA VAL A 8 -9.11 6.63 0.41
C VAL A 8 -9.89 5.32 0.50
N LEU A 9 -9.31 4.26 -0.07
CA LEU A 9 -9.80 2.89 0.04
C LEU A 9 -8.99 2.16 1.13
N ILE A 10 -9.67 1.58 2.12
CA ILE A 10 -9.05 0.94 3.29
C ILE A 10 -9.86 -0.28 3.75
N ASP A 11 -9.21 -1.25 4.40
CA ASP A 11 -9.86 -2.42 5.02
C ASP A 11 -11.05 -2.02 5.92
N SER A 12 -12.22 -2.64 5.68
CA SER A 12 -13.45 -2.34 6.42
C SER A 12 -13.41 -2.71 7.91
N ARG A 13 -12.44 -3.54 8.32
CA ARG A 13 -12.26 -4.03 9.70
C ARG A 13 -11.39 -3.10 10.55
N ILE A 14 -10.86 -2.01 9.97
CA ILE A 14 -10.07 -1.02 10.71
C ILE A 14 -10.92 -0.33 11.79
N SER A 15 -10.30 0.08 12.90
CA SER A 15 -11.06 0.61 14.04
C SER A 15 -11.74 1.96 13.74
N GLN A 16 -12.94 2.16 14.29
CA GLN A 16 -13.72 3.39 14.12
C GLN A 16 -12.97 4.69 14.45
N PRO A 17 -12.09 4.76 15.49
CA PRO A 17 -11.28 5.96 15.72
C PRO A 17 -10.35 6.33 14.55
N ILE A 18 -9.77 5.33 13.85
CA ILE A 18 -8.93 5.55 12.67
C ILE A 18 -9.77 6.08 11.52
N ILE A 19 -10.95 5.49 11.29
CA ILE A 19 -11.91 5.94 10.28
C ILE A 19 -12.26 7.40 10.53
N HIS A 20 -12.72 7.73 11.74
CA HIS A 20 -13.14 9.09 12.08
C HIS A 20 -12.02 10.14 11.92
N ARG A 21 -10.78 9.78 12.28
CA ARG A 21 -9.63 10.66 12.05
C ARG A 21 -9.37 10.87 10.57
N LEU A 22 -9.42 9.80 9.79
CA LEU A 22 -9.19 9.83 8.34
C LEU A 22 -10.27 10.62 7.58
N GLU A 23 -11.52 10.60 8.04
CA GLU A 23 -12.64 11.40 7.49
C GLU A 23 -12.39 12.91 7.54
N THR A 24 -11.51 13.38 8.42
CA THR A 24 -11.13 14.80 8.46
C THR A 24 -10.22 15.22 7.29
N PHE A 25 -9.67 14.25 6.54
CA PHE A 25 -8.74 14.46 5.43
C PHE A 25 -9.29 13.97 4.09
N ALA A 26 -10.08 12.90 4.09
CA ALA A 26 -10.47 12.18 2.89
C ALA A 26 -11.91 11.64 2.98
N GLU A 27 -12.54 11.44 1.82
CA GLU A 27 -13.71 10.57 1.73
C GLU A 27 -13.27 9.11 1.81
N ILE A 28 -13.93 8.31 2.64
CA ILE A 28 -13.55 6.91 2.87
C ILE A 28 -14.42 5.95 2.06
N ILE A 29 -13.78 5.00 1.41
CA ILE A 29 -14.39 3.79 0.87
C ILE A 29 -13.86 2.61 1.69
N LEU A 30 -14.77 1.92 2.38
CA LEU A 30 -14.43 0.70 3.09
C LEU A 30 -14.39 -0.47 2.09
N PHE A 31 -13.31 -1.24 2.15
CA PHE A 31 -13.10 -2.41 1.33
C PHE A 31 -13.45 -3.66 2.14
N GLU A 32 -14.54 -4.31 1.74
CA GLU A 32 -15.02 -5.52 2.42
C GLU A 32 -14.16 -6.75 2.08
N PRO A 33 -14.13 -7.76 2.97
CA PRO A 33 -13.47 -9.04 2.69
C PRO A 33 -13.89 -9.66 1.35
N GLN A 34 -12.89 -10.08 0.57
CA GLN A 34 -13.08 -10.80 -0.68
C GLN A 34 -12.74 -12.28 -0.51
N PRO A 35 -13.46 -13.20 -1.18
CA PRO A 35 -13.14 -14.62 -1.15
C PRO A 35 -11.87 -14.93 -1.95
N GLY A 36 -11.29 -16.11 -1.71
CA GLY A 36 -10.19 -16.67 -2.51
C GLY A 36 -8.80 -16.55 -1.87
N VAL A 37 -8.62 -15.63 -0.92
CA VAL A 37 -7.40 -15.49 -0.11
C VAL A 37 -7.68 -15.82 1.36
N TYR A 38 -6.64 -15.93 2.18
CA TYR A 38 -6.77 -16.21 3.60
C TYR A 38 -7.23 -14.97 4.39
N GLU A 39 -7.85 -15.19 5.55
CA GLU A 39 -8.63 -14.18 6.27
C GLU A 39 -7.87 -12.89 6.61
N ALA A 40 -6.60 -12.98 7.02
CA ALA A 40 -5.87 -11.78 7.42
C ALA A 40 -5.80 -10.73 6.31
N ILE A 41 -5.72 -11.16 5.04
CA ILE A 41 -5.57 -10.26 3.89
C ILE A 41 -6.84 -10.13 3.03
N SER A 42 -7.95 -10.76 3.44
CA SER A 42 -9.18 -10.82 2.64
C SER A 42 -9.79 -9.44 2.39
N ALA A 43 -9.61 -8.50 3.30
CA ALA A 43 -10.04 -7.11 3.17
C ALA A 43 -8.87 -6.14 2.97
N HIS A 44 -7.70 -6.59 2.51
CA HIS A 44 -6.57 -5.72 2.19
C HIS A 44 -6.71 -5.17 0.75
N PRO A 45 -6.91 -3.86 0.54
CA PRO A 45 -7.06 -3.31 -0.82
C PRO A 45 -5.84 -3.59 -1.72
N ASP A 46 -4.63 -3.49 -1.19
CA ASP A 46 -3.39 -3.71 -1.94
C ASP A 46 -3.16 -5.16 -2.44
N ILE A 47 -4.01 -6.11 -2.04
CA ILE A 47 -4.03 -7.47 -2.58
C ILE A 47 -4.83 -7.56 -3.88
N PHE A 48 -5.81 -6.68 -4.04
CA PHE A 48 -6.75 -6.69 -5.16
C PHE A 48 -6.57 -5.53 -6.12
N PHE A 49 -5.78 -4.52 -5.74
CA PHE A 49 -5.54 -3.31 -6.52
C PHE A 49 -4.06 -2.96 -6.62
N CYS A 50 -3.66 -2.39 -7.75
CA CYS A 50 -2.34 -1.83 -7.97
C CYS A 50 -2.46 -0.47 -8.67
N HIS A 51 -1.90 0.58 -8.07
CA HIS A 51 -1.75 1.85 -8.78
C HIS A 51 -0.69 1.73 -9.88
N ILE A 52 -0.91 2.43 -10.98
CA ILE A 52 0.13 2.71 -11.97
C ILE A 52 -0.15 4.03 -12.69
N GLY A 53 0.65 5.06 -12.40
CA GLY A 53 0.29 6.43 -12.76
C GLY A 53 -1.08 6.79 -12.16
N ASP A 54 -1.97 7.33 -12.98
CA ASP A 54 -3.34 7.70 -12.59
C ASP A 54 -4.35 6.52 -12.71
N LEU A 55 -3.86 5.32 -13.08
CA LEU A 55 -4.70 4.14 -13.25
C LEU A 55 -4.69 3.28 -11.98
N LEU A 56 -5.84 2.65 -11.71
CA LEU A 56 -5.96 1.59 -10.71
C LEU A 56 -6.28 0.28 -11.41
N ILE A 57 -5.29 -0.62 -11.46
CA ILE A 57 -5.47 -1.96 -11.98
C ILE A 57 -6.08 -2.82 -10.88
N HIS A 58 -7.14 -3.57 -11.19
CA HIS A 58 -7.90 -4.30 -10.18
C HIS A 58 -8.14 -5.77 -10.55
N SER A 59 -8.33 -6.62 -9.53
CA SER A 59 -8.73 -8.02 -9.71
C SER A 59 -10.05 -8.12 -10.49
N PRO A 60 -10.17 -9.04 -11.46
CA PRO A 60 -11.41 -9.23 -12.23
C PRO A 60 -12.54 -9.84 -11.39
N THR A 61 -12.27 -10.34 -10.18
CA THR A 61 -13.28 -10.93 -9.28
C THR A 61 -14.04 -9.93 -8.41
N LEU A 62 -13.64 -8.67 -8.40
CA LEU A 62 -14.27 -7.66 -7.57
C LEU A 62 -15.71 -7.40 -8.00
N ASN A 63 -16.59 -7.22 -7.01
CA ASN A 63 -18.01 -7.03 -7.27
C ASN A 63 -18.28 -5.74 -8.07
N SER A 64 -19.31 -5.76 -8.92
CA SER A 64 -19.64 -4.65 -9.80
C SER A 64 -20.08 -3.38 -9.06
N SER A 65 -20.60 -3.52 -7.84
CA SER A 65 -21.03 -2.39 -7.00
C SER A 65 -19.85 -1.52 -6.57
N LEU A 66 -18.77 -2.13 -6.04
CA LEU A 66 -17.53 -1.44 -5.68
C LEU A 66 -16.88 -0.78 -6.90
N ILE A 67 -16.80 -1.52 -8.02
CA ILE A 67 -16.27 -0.99 -9.28
C ILE A 67 -17.10 0.20 -9.78
N GLY A 68 -18.43 0.12 -9.68
CA GLY A 68 -19.34 1.22 -9.99
C GLY A 68 -19.08 2.45 -9.12
N LYS A 69 -19.03 2.26 -7.80
CA LYS A 69 -18.73 3.33 -6.83
C LYS A 69 -17.39 4.02 -7.13
N LEU A 70 -16.34 3.26 -7.42
CA LEU A 70 -15.02 3.83 -7.75
C LEU A 70 -15.07 4.63 -9.09
N LYS A 71 -15.82 4.14 -10.10
CA LYS A 71 -16.01 4.87 -11.36
C LYS A 71 -16.81 6.15 -11.21
N GLU A 72 -17.88 6.13 -10.40
CA GLU A 72 -18.69 7.32 -10.09
C GLU A 72 -17.86 8.43 -9.43
N LYS A 73 -16.80 8.03 -8.74
CA LYS A 73 -15.81 8.93 -8.14
C LYS A 73 -14.72 9.40 -9.10
N GLY A 74 -14.77 9.01 -10.37
CA GLY A 74 -13.82 9.42 -11.39
C GLY A 74 -12.51 8.63 -11.42
N ILE A 75 -12.41 7.52 -10.68
CA ILE A 75 -11.18 6.70 -10.63
C ILE A 75 -11.05 5.90 -11.93
N ALA A 76 -9.90 6.02 -12.59
CA ALA A 76 -9.61 5.32 -13.84
C ALA A 76 -9.24 3.84 -13.58
N LEU A 77 -10.24 2.96 -13.69
CA LEU A 77 -10.09 1.53 -13.45
C LEU A 77 -9.70 0.74 -14.70
N VAL A 78 -8.78 -0.21 -14.54
CA VAL A 78 -8.42 -1.18 -15.58
C VAL A 78 -8.49 -2.60 -14.99
N PRO A 79 -9.23 -3.54 -15.59
CA PRO A 79 -9.25 -4.91 -15.10
C PRO A 79 -7.91 -5.61 -15.40
N GLY A 80 -7.36 -6.28 -14.38
CA GLY A 80 -6.30 -7.27 -14.53
C GLY A 80 -6.84 -8.61 -15.01
N VAL A 81 -5.97 -9.63 -15.05
CA VAL A 81 -6.34 -10.97 -15.55
C VAL A 81 -6.09 -12.09 -14.53
N LYS A 82 -5.22 -11.87 -13.55
CA LYS A 82 -4.96 -12.81 -12.46
C LYS A 82 -6.00 -12.64 -11.35
N ILE A 83 -6.38 -13.76 -10.75
CA ILE A 83 -7.24 -13.82 -9.58
C ILE A 83 -6.35 -14.12 -8.36
N PRO A 84 -6.33 -13.26 -7.32
CA PRO A 84 -5.62 -13.58 -6.09
C PRO A 84 -6.15 -14.87 -5.47
N ALA A 85 -5.24 -15.74 -5.03
CA ALA A 85 -5.55 -17.03 -4.41
C ALA A 85 -4.74 -17.25 -3.14
N ALA A 86 -5.21 -18.08 -2.22
CA ALA A 86 -4.64 -18.22 -0.88
C ALA A 86 -3.16 -18.63 -0.84
N GLU A 87 -2.70 -19.45 -1.80
CA GLU A 87 -1.33 -19.94 -1.83
C GLU A 87 -0.35 -18.90 -2.38
N TYR A 88 0.75 -18.65 -1.64
CA TYR A 88 1.83 -17.81 -2.14
C TYR A 88 2.60 -18.51 -3.28
N PRO A 89 2.92 -17.83 -4.40
CA PRO A 89 2.80 -16.39 -4.64
C PRO A 89 1.53 -15.96 -5.41
N ASN A 90 0.52 -16.82 -5.51
CA ASN A 90 -0.73 -16.51 -6.19
C ASN A 90 -1.61 -15.52 -5.40
N SER A 91 -1.28 -15.25 -4.13
CA SER A 91 -1.94 -14.26 -3.29
C SER A 91 -1.55 -12.81 -3.57
N VAL A 92 -0.52 -12.56 -4.39
CA VAL A 92 0.09 -11.23 -4.53
C VAL A 92 0.23 -10.71 -5.99
N PRO A 93 -0.70 -11.00 -6.93
CA PRO A 93 -0.53 -10.51 -8.30
C PRO A 93 -0.59 -8.98 -8.42
N TYR A 94 -1.30 -8.29 -7.51
CA TYR A 94 -1.48 -6.84 -7.51
C TYR A 94 -0.63 -6.10 -6.46
N ASN A 95 0.07 -6.80 -5.56
CA ASN A 95 0.77 -6.19 -4.43
C ASN A 95 2.13 -5.55 -4.81
N ALA A 96 2.20 -4.95 -6.00
CA ALA A 96 3.35 -4.26 -6.55
C ALA A 96 3.44 -2.81 -6.07
N VAL A 97 4.68 -2.34 -5.93
CA VAL A 97 4.97 -0.92 -5.74
C VAL A 97 5.30 -0.32 -7.09
N THR A 98 4.56 0.71 -7.46
CA THR A 98 4.87 1.56 -8.62
C THR A 98 5.22 2.97 -8.15
N THR A 99 6.11 3.61 -8.90
CA THR A 99 6.35 5.06 -8.86
C THR A 99 6.37 5.58 -10.29
N SER A 100 6.65 6.88 -10.47
CA SER A 100 6.90 7.42 -11.82
C SER A 100 8.17 6.88 -12.50
N LYS A 101 9.04 6.16 -11.76
CA LYS A 101 10.29 5.58 -12.29
C LYS A 101 10.36 4.07 -12.24
N TYR A 102 9.70 3.44 -11.26
CA TYR A 102 9.96 2.03 -10.95
C TYR A 102 8.68 1.21 -10.86
N LEU A 103 8.80 -0.06 -11.27
CA LEU A 103 7.93 -1.14 -10.85
C LEU A 103 8.77 -2.10 -10.00
N ILE A 104 8.42 -2.25 -8.72
CA ILE A 104 9.12 -3.10 -7.76
C ILE A 104 8.19 -4.23 -7.35
N HIS A 105 8.54 -5.47 -7.71
CA HIS A 105 7.76 -6.65 -7.31
C HIS A 105 8.50 -7.96 -7.57
N LYS A 106 7.95 -9.07 -7.05
CA LYS A 106 8.16 -10.42 -7.58
C LYS A 106 7.54 -10.56 -8.98
N LEU A 107 8.27 -10.17 -10.02
CA LEU A 107 7.73 -10.02 -11.39
C LEU A 107 6.99 -11.26 -11.94
N LYS A 108 7.42 -12.47 -11.58
CA LYS A 108 6.75 -13.72 -11.98
C LYS A 108 5.33 -13.85 -11.41
N ALA A 109 5.07 -13.25 -10.24
CA ALA A 109 3.77 -13.24 -9.59
C ALA A 109 2.88 -12.10 -10.08
N THR A 110 3.46 -10.98 -10.52
CA THR A 110 2.74 -9.77 -10.96
C THR A 110 1.71 -10.04 -12.05
N ASP A 111 0.59 -9.33 -12.00
CA ASP A 111 -0.41 -9.34 -13.07
C ASP A 111 0.18 -8.81 -14.41
N PRO A 112 -0.04 -9.50 -15.53
CA PRO A 112 0.45 -9.09 -16.85
C PRO A 112 0.01 -7.68 -17.28
N VAL A 113 -1.17 -7.23 -16.85
CA VAL A 113 -1.69 -5.89 -17.18
C VAL A 113 -0.84 -4.82 -16.49
N ILE A 114 -0.39 -5.05 -15.26
CA ILE A 114 0.56 -4.16 -14.55
C ILE A 114 1.89 -4.09 -15.31
N LEU A 115 2.43 -5.24 -15.72
CA LEU A 115 3.69 -5.30 -16.49
C LEU A 115 3.58 -4.54 -17.82
N SER A 116 2.45 -4.70 -18.52
CA SER A 116 2.18 -4.02 -19.80
C SER A 116 2.12 -2.50 -19.64
N TRP A 117 1.38 -1.99 -18.65
CA TRP A 117 1.30 -0.56 -18.37
C TRP A 117 2.65 0.01 -17.89
N ALA A 118 3.40 -0.73 -17.07
CA ALA A 118 4.73 -0.33 -16.65
C ALA A 118 5.68 -0.17 -17.84
N GLY A 119 5.60 -1.07 -18.83
CA GLY A 119 6.33 -0.93 -20.09
C GLY A 119 5.91 0.31 -20.89
N LYS A 120 4.60 0.59 -20.98
CA LYS A 120 4.08 1.79 -21.68
C LYS A 120 4.53 3.09 -21.02
N PHE A 121 4.63 3.11 -19.69
CA PHE A 121 5.15 4.26 -18.93
C PHE A 121 6.68 4.25 -18.79
N ASN A 122 7.36 3.30 -19.44
CA ASN A 122 8.82 3.17 -19.44
C ASN A 122 9.41 3.10 -18.02
N LEU A 123 8.71 2.43 -17.10
CA LEU A 123 9.20 2.21 -15.74
C LEU A 123 10.33 1.19 -15.75
N GLN A 124 11.36 1.42 -14.94
CA GLN A 124 12.40 0.44 -14.69
C GLN A 124 11.86 -0.67 -13.77
N PHE A 125 12.00 -1.92 -14.21
CA PHE A 125 11.59 -3.10 -13.46
C PHE A 125 12.67 -3.47 -12.44
N ILE A 126 12.30 -3.55 -11.16
CA ILE A 126 13.18 -3.96 -10.06
C ILE A 126 12.63 -5.28 -9.49
N PRO A 127 13.19 -6.42 -9.90
CA PRO A 127 12.74 -7.72 -9.41
C PRO A 127 13.18 -7.92 -7.95
N VAL A 128 12.23 -8.29 -7.09
CA VAL A 128 12.49 -8.67 -5.70
C VAL A 128 11.95 -10.08 -5.40
N LYS A 129 12.45 -10.71 -4.33
CA LYS A 129 11.98 -12.06 -3.92
C LYS A 129 10.65 -12.01 -3.17
N GLN A 130 10.46 -10.97 -2.36
CA GLN A 130 9.26 -10.68 -1.59
C GLN A 130 8.10 -10.37 -2.54
N GLY A 131 6.96 -11.04 -2.34
CA GLY A 131 5.78 -10.84 -3.15
C GLY A 131 4.75 -9.92 -2.49
N TYR A 132 4.69 -9.85 -1.16
CA TYR A 132 3.91 -8.83 -0.45
C TYR A 132 4.66 -7.48 -0.49
N THR A 133 5.00 -7.02 -1.69
CA THR A 133 5.93 -5.90 -1.88
C THR A 133 5.30 -4.60 -1.40
N ARG A 134 4.05 -4.31 -1.77
CA ARG A 134 3.36 -3.09 -1.32
C ARG A 134 3.10 -3.11 0.18
N CYS A 135 2.74 -4.25 0.76
CA CYS A 135 2.61 -4.33 2.22
C CYS A 135 3.96 -4.09 2.90
N SER A 136 5.07 -4.62 2.36
CA SER A 136 6.40 -4.53 2.98
C SER A 136 7.24 -3.30 2.61
N LEU A 137 6.86 -2.53 1.58
CA LEU A 137 7.60 -1.41 1.03
C LEU A 137 6.66 -0.21 0.78
N LEU A 138 6.92 0.89 1.48
CA LEU A 138 6.23 2.16 1.30
C LEU A 138 7.12 3.12 0.49
N PRO A 139 6.76 3.45 -0.76
CA PRO A 139 7.41 4.54 -1.47
C PRO A 139 6.95 5.89 -0.90
N LEU A 140 7.90 6.76 -0.53
CA LEU A 140 7.61 8.15 -0.17
C LEU A 140 7.66 9.05 -1.41
N ASN A 141 8.66 8.82 -2.26
CA ASN A 141 8.84 9.44 -3.57
C ASN A 141 9.73 8.52 -4.43
N ASN A 142 10.30 9.04 -5.52
CA ASN A 142 11.18 8.25 -6.40
C ASN A 142 12.54 7.89 -5.79
N ASN A 143 12.92 8.47 -4.65
CA ASN A 143 14.26 8.33 -4.06
C ASN A 143 14.23 7.78 -2.62
N HIS A 144 13.10 7.85 -1.92
CA HIS A 144 13.00 7.50 -0.50
C HIS A 144 11.95 6.41 -0.27
N TYR A 145 12.33 5.39 0.48
CA TYR A 145 11.51 4.22 0.75
C TYR A 145 11.58 3.81 2.23
N ILE A 146 10.48 3.31 2.77
CA ILE A 146 10.44 2.67 4.07
C ILE A 146 10.11 1.20 3.86
N THR A 147 10.83 0.29 4.51
CA THR A 147 10.57 -1.15 4.36
C THR A 147 10.80 -1.94 5.64
N SER A 148 10.05 -3.02 5.80
CA SER A 148 10.29 -4.04 6.82
C SER A 148 11.01 -5.29 6.27
N ASP A 149 11.40 -5.29 5.00
CA ASP A 149 12.03 -6.45 4.35
C ASP A 149 13.51 -6.16 3.99
N PRO A 150 14.48 -6.76 4.69
CA PRO A 150 15.90 -6.59 4.40
C PRO A 150 16.34 -7.05 3.01
N GLY A 151 15.59 -7.98 2.39
CA GLY A 151 15.86 -8.47 1.04
C GLY A 151 15.52 -7.43 -0.05
N ILE A 152 14.59 -6.52 0.22
CA ILE A 152 14.29 -5.39 -0.67
C ILE A 152 15.39 -4.33 -0.59
N ILE A 153 15.90 -4.04 0.63
CA ILE A 153 16.93 -3.02 0.89
C ILE A 153 18.11 -3.16 -0.08
N GLN A 154 18.71 -4.34 -0.17
CA GLN A 154 19.89 -4.59 -1.00
C GLN A 154 19.67 -4.30 -2.49
N ASN A 155 18.44 -4.43 -3.01
CA ASN A 155 18.14 -4.16 -4.41
C ASN A 155 18.00 -2.66 -4.66
N LEU A 156 17.40 -1.94 -3.72
CA LEU A 156 17.15 -0.50 -3.84
C LEU A 156 18.40 0.33 -3.54
N GLU A 157 19.24 -0.07 -2.59
CA GLU A 157 20.51 0.61 -2.28
C GLU A 157 21.49 0.61 -3.47
N LYS A 158 21.52 -0.48 -4.24
CA LYS A 158 22.33 -0.57 -5.47
C LYS A 158 21.96 0.46 -6.53
N LEU A 159 20.75 1.01 -6.45
CA LEU A 159 20.25 2.07 -7.33
C LEU A 159 20.46 3.47 -6.74
N GLY A 160 21.14 3.57 -5.58
CA GLY A 160 21.36 4.83 -4.88
C GLY A 160 20.11 5.38 -4.19
N LEU A 161 19.12 4.53 -3.93
CA LEU A 161 17.89 4.93 -3.24
C LEU A 161 18.10 4.97 -1.73
N GLU A 162 17.46 5.93 -1.08
CA GLU A 162 17.50 6.08 0.38
C GLU A 162 16.41 5.23 1.02
N ILE A 163 16.78 4.51 2.08
CA ILE A 163 15.90 3.53 2.69
C ILE A 163 15.93 3.65 4.20
N PHE A 164 14.75 3.67 4.80
CA PHE A 164 14.57 3.49 6.23
C PHE A 164 14.04 2.07 6.50
N TYR A 165 14.79 1.30 7.28
CA TYR A 165 14.31 0.01 7.76
C TYR A 165 13.42 0.20 8.99
N TYR A 166 12.17 -0.24 8.89
CA TYR A 166 11.23 -0.29 10.00
C TYR A 166 11.10 -1.74 10.53
N PRO A 167 11.56 -2.04 11.76
CA PRO A 167 11.40 -3.36 12.35
C PRO A 167 9.92 -3.70 12.58
N PRO A 168 9.38 -4.83 12.07
CA PRO A 168 7.92 -5.03 12.02
C PRO A 168 7.28 -5.48 13.33
N HIS A 169 8.06 -5.77 14.38
CA HIS A 169 7.61 -6.47 15.58
C HIS A 169 6.47 -5.80 16.36
N ASP A 170 6.24 -4.50 16.19
CA ASP A 170 5.17 -3.75 16.84
C ASP A 170 3.95 -3.49 15.93
N ILE A 171 3.95 -4.06 14.73
CA ILE A 171 2.87 -3.96 13.76
C ILE A 171 1.89 -5.10 13.96
N LEU A 172 0.63 -4.77 14.22
CA LEU A 172 -0.44 -5.74 14.43
C LEU A 172 -1.00 -6.24 13.09
N LEU A 173 -1.09 -7.57 12.96
CA LEU A 173 -1.85 -8.25 11.91
C LEU A 173 -2.51 -9.51 12.51
N PRO A 174 -3.84 -9.54 12.71
CA PRO A 174 -4.51 -10.70 13.30
C PRO A 174 -4.20 -12.01 12.57
N GLY A 175 -3.83 -13.04 13.33
CA GLY A 175 -3.46 -14.36 12.79
C GLY A 175 -1.98 -14.52 12.43
N PHE A 176 -1.16 -13.48 12.58
CA PHE A 176 0.27 -13.49 12.28
C PHE A 176 1.08 -12.92 13.45
N SER A 177 2.39 -13.18 13.46
CA SER A 177 3.30 -12.65 14.49
C SER A 177 3.50 -11.14 14.38
N HIS A 178 3.41 -10.60 13.17
CA HIS A 178 3.44 -9.17 12.87
C HIS A 178 2.89 -8.89 11.46
N GLY A 179 2.52 -7.64 11.20
CA GLY A 179 2.22 -7.14 9.85
C GLY A 179 3.43 -6.49 9.18
N PHE A 180 3.16 -5.60 8.20
CA PHE A 180 4.16 -4.87 7.46
C PHE A 180 3.91 -3.36 7.39
N ILE A 181 4.99 -2.57 7.30
CA ILE A 181 4.93 -1.10 7.39
C ILE A 181 4.18 -0.41 6.25
N GLY A 182 4.31 -0.90 5.02
CA GLY A 182 3.55 -0.37 3.87
C GLY A 182 2.07 -0.67 3.97
N GLY A 183 1.71 -1.82 4.55
CA GLY A 183 0.32 -2.20 4.81
C GLY A 183 -0.34 -1.33 5.88
N CYS A 184 0.44 -0.63 6.70
CA CYS A 184 -0.05 0.31 7.72
C CYS A 184 -0.22 1.74 7.22
N ALA A 185 0.13 2.03 5.97
CA ALA A 185 0.39 3.39 5.55
C ALA A 185 -0.13 3.72 4.16
N GLY A 186 -0.23 5.02 3.88
CA GLY A 186 -0.49 5.57 2.56
C GLY A 186 0.05 6.98 2.45
N VAL A 187 0.20 7.44 1.21
CA VAL A 187 0.77 8.75 0.90
C VAL A 187 -0.24 9.54 0.11
N TRP A 188 -0.50 10.78 0.52
CA TRP A 188 -1.26 11.75 -0.27
C TRP A 188 -0.63 13.13 -0.18
N GLY A 189 -0.39 13.75 -1.35
CA GLY A 189 0.35 15.01 -1.43
C GLY A 189 1.74 14.87 -0.81
N ASN A 190 2.02 15.67 0.22
CA ASN A 190 3.26 15.60 1.00
C ASN A 190 3.06 14.99 2.40
N THR A 191 1.97 14.25 2.63
CA THR A 191 1.67 13.64 3.93
C THR A 191 1.69 12.12 3.83
N VAL A 192 2.37 11.50 4.79
CA VAL A 192 2.37 10.05 5.02
C VAL A 192 1.42 9.77 6.18
N PHE A 193 0.35 9.04 5.90
CA PHE A 193 -0.62 8.62 6.89
C PHE A 193 -0.28 7.22 7.38
N PHE A 194 -0.35 7.01 8.70
CA PHE A 194 -0.17 5.72 9.33
C PHE A 194 -1.41 5.37 10.16
N THR A 195 -1.82 4.09 10.15
CA THR A 195 -2.98 3.58 10.91
C THR A 195 -2.85 3.78 12.43
N GLY A 196 -1.62 3.87 12.94
CA GLY A 196 -1.34 4.11 14.35
C GLY A 196 0.05 4.72 14.56
N THR A 197 0.45 4.85 15.82
CA THR A 197 1.71 5.48 16.24
C THR A 197 2.72 4.39 16.67
N PRO A 198 3.96 4.40 16.13
CA PRO A 198 5.05 3.58 16.66
C PRO A 198 5.27 3.86 18.15
N GLN A 199 5.17 2.84 19.00
CA GLN A 199 5.26 3.03 20.45
C GLN A 199 6.71 3.22 20.92
N ASN A 200 7.66 2.65 20.17
CA ASN A 200 9.08 2.93 20.41
C ASN A 200 9.40 4.37 19.98
N LYS A 201 9.59 5.25 20.96
CA LYS A 201 9.87 6.69 20.72
C LYS A 201 11.13 6.93 19.89
N THR A 202 12.14 6.07 19.98
CA THR A 202 13.37 6.20 19.20
C THR A 202 13.09 5.87 17.73
N THR A 203 12.49 4.71 17.45
CA THR A 203 12.09 4.31 16.10
C THR A 203 11.16 5.35 15.48
N ARG A 204 10.20 5.86 16.26
CA ARG A 204 9.26 6.90 15.82
C ARG A 204 9.98 8.17 15.35
N ARG A 205 10.89 8.71 16.17
CA ARG A 205 11.67 9.92 15.81
C ARG A 205 12.54 9.71 14.59
N GLN A 206 13.14 8.52 14.44
CA GLN A 206 13.96 8.20 13.28
C GLN A 206 13.11 8.11 12.00
N LEU A 207 11.93 7.48 12.08
CA LEU A 207 10.97 7.41 10.99
C LEU A 207 10.49 8.82 10.59
N GLU A 208 10.07 9.65 11.56
CA GLU A 208 9.65 11.03 11.33
C GLU A 208 10.76 11.86 10.67
N SER A 209 12.00 11.76 11.17
CA SER A 209 13.15 12.46 10.59
C SER A 209 13.46 12.02 9.16
N PHE A 210 13.31 10.73 8.85
CA PHE A 210 13.49 10.22 7.49
C PHE A 210 12.40 10.75 6.53
N ILE A 211 11.15 10.78 6.98
CA ILE A 211 10.02 11.33 6.21
C ILE A 211 10.20 12.84 5.98
N GLU A 212 10.63 13.58 7.00
CA GLU A 212 10.92 15.02 6.90
C GLU A 212 12.07 15.30 5.94
N LYS A 213 13.14 14.50 5.98
CA LYS A 213 14.24 14.56 4.99
C LYS A 213 13.75 14.38 3.55
N ALA A 214 12.73 13.55 3.36
CA ALA A 214 12.08 13.35 2.06
C ALA A 214 11.16 14.50 1.64
N GLY A 215 11.06 15.58 2.43
CA GLY A 215 10.21 16.75 2.19
C GLY A 215 8.74 16.54 2.54
N MET A 216 8.44 15.55 3.38
CA MET A 216 7.09 15.11 3.69
C MET A 216 6.77 15.27 5.18
N LYS A 217 5.50 15.12 5.53
CA LYS A 217 4.97 15.18 6.90
C LYS A 217 4.38 13.85 7.30
N THR A 218 4.35 13.58 8.60
CA THR A 218 3.74 12.38 9.16
C THR A 218 2.41 12.71 9.81
N GLU A 219 1.39 11.91 9.57
CA GLU A 219 0.10 11.94 10.25
C GLU A 219 -0.22 10.55 10.83
N TYR A 220 -0.45 10.49 12.14
CA TYR A 220 -0.86 9.28 12.83
C TYR A 220 -2.37 9.27 13.05
N LEU A 221 -3.06 8.25 12.55
CA LEU A 221 -4.52 8.15 12.64
C LEU A 221 -5.02 7.63 13.99
N SER A 222 -4.12 7.13 14.84
CA SER A 222 -4.41 6.65 16.18
C SER A 222 -3.17 6.68 17.07
N GLU A 223 -3.35 6.88 18.38
CA GLU A 223 -2.28 6.74 19.38
C GLU A 223 -1.91 5.28 19.70
N LYS A 224 -2.70 4.31 19.19
CA LYS A 224 -2.45 2.87 19.35
C LYS A 224 -1.35 2.39 18.39
N ASN A 225 -0.94 1.13 18.53
CA ASN A 225 0.03 0.50 17.63
C ASN A 225 -0.40 0.58 16.17
N LEU A 226 0.58 0.50 15.27
CA LEU A 226 0.35 0.31 13.84
C LEU A 226 -0.44 -0.98 13.60
N VAL A 227 -1.38 -0.91 12.66
CA VAL A 227 -2.18 -2.05 12.19
C VAL A 227 -1.98 -2.16 10.69
N ASP A 228 -1.56 -3.33 10.22
CA ASP A 228 -1.54 -3.63 8.79
C ASP A 228 -2.96 -3.84 8.30
N ALA A 229 -3.39 -2.95 7.40
CA ALA A 229 -4.75 -2.86 6.87
C ALA A 229 -4.75 -2.92 5.34
N GLY A 230 -3.70 -3.48 4.72
CA GLY A 230 -3.62 -3.61 3.27
C GLY A 230 -3.40 -2.29 2.54
N SER A 231 -2.63 -1.39 3.15
CA SER A 231 -2.34 -0.04 2.67
C SER A 231 -3.56 0.91 2.73
N LEU A 232 -3.27 2.20 2.90
CA LEU A 232 -4.22 3.29 2.65
C LEU A 232 -4.06 3.72 1.19
N LEU A 233 -5.00 3.33 0.31
CA LEU A 233 -4.91 3.66 -1.12
C LEU A 233 -5.66 4.96 -1.42
N PHE A 234 -4.91 6.03 -1.69
CA PHE A 234 -5.45 7.37 -1.98
C PHE A 234 -5.64 7.63 -3.49
N PHE A 235 -6.65 8.43 -3.81
CA PHE A 235 -7.03 8.88 -5.17
C PHE A 235 -7.34 10.38 -5.21
#